data_AF-A0A8J7HBV2-F1
#
_entry.id   AF-A0A8J7HBV2-F1
#
_cell.length_a   1.000
_cell.length_b   1.000
_cell.length_c   1.000
_cell.angle_alpha   90.00
_cell.angle_beta   90.00
_cell.angle_gamma   90.00
#
_symmetry.space_group_name_H-M   'P 1'
#
loop_
_entity.id
_entity.type
_entity.pdbx_description
1 polymer ?
#
loop_
_entity_poly.entity_id
_entity_poly.type
_entity_poly.pdbx_seq_one_letter_code
_entity_poly.pdbx_strand_id
1 'polypeptide(L)' 'MLWVIVFLLLVFVYEKLWRVRRCIRKIHNHIESLNGCVTRIDKVLAREEIFRVYYRIENHTSLEHKNVKFSFFYKERWY' A
#
# COMPACT_ATOMS: atom_id res chain seq x y z
N MET A 1 -26.29 -18.78 -15.27
CA MET A 1 -26.41 -17.45 -14.63
C MET A 1 -25.72 -17.38 -13.27
N LEU A 2 -25.98 -18.29 -12.31
CA LEU A 2 -25.32 -18.32 -10.99
C LEU A 2 -23.78 -18.30 -11.03
N TRP A 3 -23.17 -19.04 -11.95
CA TRP A 3 -21.71 -19.09 -12.13
C TRP A 3 -21.08 -17.74 -12.51
N VAL A 4 -21.82 -16.88 -13.25
CA VAL A 4 -21.35 -15.54 -13.62
C VAL A 4 -21.28 -14.63 -12.39
N ILE A 5 -22.27 -14.75 -11.49
CA ILE A 5 -22.31 -13.98 -10.24
C ILE A 5 -21.16 -14.38 -9.32
N VAL A 6 -20.88 -15.69 -9.20
CA VAL A 6 -19.76 -16.20 -8.42
C VAL A 6 -18.42 -15.74 -8.99
N PHE A 7 -18.27 -15.77 -10.31
CA PHE A 7 -17.07 -15.27 -10.99
C PHE A 7 -16.85 -13.76 -10.76
N LEU A 8 -17.91 -12.96 -10.86
CA LEU A 8 -17.84 -11.52 -10.58
C LEU A 8 -17.43 -11.22 -9.13
N LEU A 9 -17.95 -11.98 -8.16
CA LEU A 9 -17.56 -11.86 -6.75
C LEU A 9 -16.08 -12.21 -6.55
N LEU A 10 -15.60 -13.29 -7.18
CA LEU A 10 -14.19 -13.68 -7.13
C LEU A 10 -13.28 -12.60 -7.72
N VAL A 11 -13.64 -12.03 -8.87
CA VAL A 11 -12.89 -10.93 -9.50
C VAL A 11 -12.84 -9.72 -8.58
N PHE A 12 -13.95 -9.38 -7.93
CA PHE A 12 -14.02 -8.24 -7.01
C PHE A 12 -13.13 -8.43 -5.77
N VAL A 13 -13.14 -9.63 -5.18
CA VAL A 13 -12.27 -9.98 -4.05
C VAL A 13 -10.81 -9.99 -4.48
N TYR A 14 -10.52 -10.57 -5.65
CA TYR A 14 -9.18 -10.60 -6.22
C TYR A 14 -8.62 -9.19 -6.42
N GLU A 15 -9.37 -8.30 -7.07
CA GLU A 15 -8.99 -6.90 -7.26
C GLU A 15 -8.69 -6.20 -5.92
N LYS A 16 -9.55 -6.41 -4.91
CA LYS A 16 -9.38 -5.78 -3.59
C LYS A 16 -8.09 -6.25 -2.89
N LEU A 17 -7.80 -7.55 -2.92
CA LEU A 17 -6.59 -8.11 -2.29
C LEU A 17 -5.33 -7.78 -3.09
N TRP A 18 -5.41 -7.89 -4.41
CA TRP A 18 -4.32 -7.55 -5.32
C TRP A 18 -3.92 -6.09 -5.18
N ARG A 19 -4.92 -5.22 -5.00
CA ARG A 19 -4.68 -3.79 -4.83
C ARG A 19 -3.81 -3.49 -3.63
N VAL A 20 -4.15 -4.04 -2.45
CA VAL A 20 -3.37 -3.84 -1.22
C VAL A 20 -1.93 -4.32 -1.40
N ARG A 21 -1.73 -5.51 -1.99
CA ARG A 21 -0.38 -6.04 -2.26
C ARG A 21 0.43 -5.12 -3.17
N ARG A 22 -0.20 -4.55 -4.20
CA ARG A 22 0.46 -3.65 -5.14
C ARG A 22 0.85 -2.32 -4.48
N CYS A 23 -0.01 -1.76 -3.63
CA CYS A 23 0.27 -0.56 -2.85
C CYS A 23 1.46 -0.79 -1.90
N ILE A 24 1.46 -1.89 -1.15
CA ILE A 24 2.58 -2.27 -0.26
C ILE A 24 3.89 -2.40 -1.04
N ARG A 25 3.87 -3.08 -2.20
CA ARG A 25 5.06 -3.22 -3.04
C ARG A 25 5.60 -1.86 -3.51
N LYS A 26 4.72 -0.94 -3.92
CA LYS A 26 5.14 0.43 -4.31
C LYS A 26 5.77 1.19 -3.14
N ILE A 27 5.22 1.07 -1.93
CA ILE A 27 5.80 1.67 -0.72
C ILE A 27 7.22 1.15 -0.50
N HIS A 28 7.40 -0.19 -0.54
CA HIS A 28 8.72 -0.80 -0.37
C HIS A 28 9.70 -0.30 -1.43
N ASN A 29 9.33 -0.36 -2.71
CA ASN A 29 10.20 0.09 -3.80
C ASN A 29 10.58 1.58 -3.67
N HIS A 30 9.65 2.43 -3.23
CA HIS A 30 9.93 3.85 -3.02
C HIS A 30 10.94 4.06 -1.90
N ILE A 31 10.75 3.41 -0.75
CA ILE A 31 11.67 3.55 0.39
C ILE A 31 13.02 2.90 0.10
N GLU A 32 13.05 1.77 -0.60
CA GLU A 32 14.27 1.10 -1.05
C GLU A 32 15.05 1.99 -2.03
N SER A 33 14.36 2.71 -2.93
CA SER A 33 15.00 3.70 -3.82
C SER A 33 15.64 4.89 -3.08
N LEU A 34 15.27 5.11 -1.82
CA LEU A 34 15.86 6.13 -0.94
C LEU A 34 16.98 5.55 -0.05
N ASN A 35 17.46 4.33 -0.32
CA ASN A 35 18.34 3.56 0.57
C ASN A 35 17.75 3.42 1.98
N GLY A 36 16.44 3.21 2.05
CA GLY A 36 15.71 2.99 3.29
C GLY A 36 15.14 1.59 3.40
N CYS A 37 14.82 1.21 4.63
CA CYS A 37 14.14 -0.02 4.96
C CYS A 37 12.80 0.27 5.64
N VAL A 38 11.73 -0.37 5.16
CA VAL A 38 10.40 -0.29 5.76
C VAL A 38 10.34 -1.23 6.96
N THR A 39 10.06 -0.68 8.13
CA THR A 39 9.92 -1.46 9.38
C THR A 39 8.49 -1.93 9.58
N ARG A 40 7.51 -1.04 9.35
CA ARG A 40 6.11 -1.31 9.62
C ARG A 40 5.20 -0.50 8.70
N ILE A 41 4.12 -1.12 8.25
CA ILE A 41 3.06 -0.46 7.49
C ILE A 41 1.75 -0.68 8.22
N ASP A 42 1.15 0.39 8.73
CA ASP A 42 -0.17 0.35 9.35
C ASP A 42 -1.22 0.90 8.40
N LYS A 43 -2.33 0.19 8.22
CA LYS A 43 -3.46 0.71 7.44
C LYS A 43 -4.30 1.62 8.34
N VAL A 44 -4.27 2.93 8.07
CA VAL A 44 -4.94 3.95 8.91
C VAL A 44 -6.44 4.00 8.62
N LEU A 45 -6.82 3.97 7.33
CA LEU A 45 -8.22 3.95 6.92
C LEU A 45 -8.48 2.84 5.91
N ALA A 46 -9.43 1.95 6.25
CA ALA A 46 -9.84 0.84 5.39
C ALA A 46 -10.46 1.31 4.07
N ARG A 47 -11.17 2.45 4.09
CA ARG A 47 -11.97 2.97 2.97
C ARG A 47 -11.17 3.81 1.97
N GLU A 48 -10.13 4.51 2.42
CA GLU A 48 -9.37 5.46 1.60
C GLU A 48 -7.97 4.97 1.19
N GLU A 49 -7.61 3.73 1.51
CA GLU A 49 -6.29 3.15 1.21
C GLU A 49 -5.14 4.06 1.65
N ILE A 50 -5.28 4.58 2.87
CA ILE A 50 -4.26 5.37 3.54
C ILE A 50 -3.43 4.43 4.41
N PHE A 51 -2.13 4.41 4.17
CA PHE A 51 -1.16 3.63 4.92
C PHE A 51 -0.22 4.59 5.64
N ARG A 52 0.10 4.30 6.89
CA ARG A 52 1.19 4.92 7.62
C ARG A 52 2.40 4.00 7.53
N VAL A 53 3.47 4.53 6.98
CA VAL A 53 4.70 3.79 6.70
C VAL A 53 5.74 4.27 7.68
N TYR A 54 6.29 3.35 8.46
CA TYR A 54 7.43 3.56 9.33
C TYR A 54 8.67 3.01 8.64
N TYR A 55 9.66 3.86 8.41
CA TYR A 55 10.86 3.51 7.68
C TYR A 55 12.11 4.12 8.33
N ARG A 56 13.26 3.53 8.04
CA ARG A 56 14.58 4.04 8.42
C ARG A 56 15.40 4.20 7.14
N ILE A 57 15.96 5.38 6.92
CA ILE A 57 16.92 5.61 5.84
C ILE A 57 18.32 5.34 6.39
N GLU A 58 19.21 4.64 5.69
CA GLU A 58 20.55 4.31 6.23
C GLU A 58 21.33 5.55 6.68
N ASN A 59 21.15 6.68 6.01
CA ASN A 59 21.76 7.96 6.38
C ASN A 59 21.05 8.70 7.54
N HIS A 60 19.89 8.24 8.01
CA HIS A 60 19.14 8.83 9.13
C HIS A 60 18.99 7.82 10.27
N THR A 61 19.54 8.16 11.44
CA THR A 61 19.47 7.31 12.64
C THR A 61 18.06 7.20 13.23
N SER A 62 17.20 8.18 12.94
CA SER A 62 15.83 8.26 13.44
C SER A 62 14.84 7.45 12.61
N LEU A 63 13.93 6.76 13.28
CA LEU A 63 12.77 6.12 12.66
C LEU A 63 11.81 7.20 12.18
N GLU A 64 11.63 7.34 10.88
CA GLU A 64 10.69 8.27 10.28
C GLU A 64 9.35 7.61 9.99
N HIS A 65 8.31 8.42 9.89
CA HIS A 65 7.02 7.96 9.43
C HIS A 65 6.41 8.95 8.44
N LYS A 66 5.76 8.42 7.41
CA LYS A 66 4.95 9.20 6.47
C LYS A 66 3.64 8.50 6.21
N ASN A 67 2.62 9.28 5.87
CA ASN A 67 1.38 8.73 5.39
C ASN A 67 1.42 8.70 3.86
N VAL A 68 0.88 7.64 3.28
CA VAL A 68 0.73 7.49 1.84
C VAL A 68 -0.72 7.16 1.54
N LYS A 69 -1.31 7.97 0.67
CA LYS A 69 -2.66 7.76 0.15
C LYS A 69 -2.58 7.22 -1.26
N PHE A 70 -3.27 6.12 -1.51
CA PHE A 70 -3.44 5.58 -2.86
C PHE A 70 -4.80 5.96 -3.43
N SER A 71 -4.80 6.49 -4.64
CA SER A 71 -6.03 6.66 -5.42
C SER A 71 -6.47 5.34 -6.06
N PHE A 72 -7.70 5.31 -6.60
CA PHE A 72 -8.26 4.14 -7.29
C PHE A 72 -7.39 3.64 -8.46
N PHE A 73 -6.57 4.52 -9.04
CA PHE A 73 -5.62 4.21 -10.12
C PHE A 73 -4.19 3.95 -9.62
N TYR A 74 -4.00 3.60 -8.35
CA TYR A 74 -2.68 3.33 -7.77
C TYR A 74 -1.72 4.53 -7.81
N LYS A 75 -2.22 5.76 -8.01
CA LYS A 75 -1.38 6.96 -7.81
C LYS A 75 -1.18 7.15 -6.32
N GLU A 76 0.08 7.22 -5.93
CA GLU A 76 0.51 7.47 -4.55
C GLU A 76 0.70 8.98 -4.31
N ARG A 77 0.29 9.43 -3.13
CA ARG A 77 0.61 10.76 -2.61
C ARG A 77 1.15 10.58 -1.20
N TRP A 78 2.39 11.02 -1.00
CA TRP A 78 3.11 11.00 0.27
C TRP A 78 2.93 12.33 1.01
N TYR A 79 2.66 12.32 2.30
CA TYR A 79 2.51 13.49 3.16
C TYR A 79 2.80 13.18 4.63
#